data_AF-A0A1Q9TKZ1-F1
#
_entry.id   AF-A0A1Q9TKZ1-F1
#
_cell.length_a   1.000
_cell.length_b   1.000
_cell.length_c   1.000
_cell.angle_alpha   90.00
_cell.angle_beta   90.00
_cell.angle_gamma   90.00
#
_symmetry.space_group_name_H-M   'P 1'
#
loop_
_entity.id
_entity.type
_entity.pdbx_description
1 polymer ?
#
loop_
_entity_poly.entity_id
_entity_poly.type
_entity_poly.pdbx_seq_one_letter_code
_entity_poly.pdbx_strand_id
1 'polypeptide(L)' 'MASLFRVDPKTVTRWAASGRISSIRTPGGHRRFRESEVRALLSGEPAESSR' A
#
# COMPACT_ATOMS: atom_id res chain seq x y z
N MET A 1 1.80 -9.86 6.06
CA MET A 1 2.12 -8.66 5.25
C MET A 1 1.78 -7.45 6.12
N ALA A 2 2.67 -6.45 6.22
CA ALA A 2 2.60 -5.28 7.11
C ALA A 2 3.09 -5.42 8.58
N SER A 3 4.23 -6.08 8.78
CA SER A 3 5.04 -5.91 10.01
C SER A 3 6.26 -5.01 9.81
N LEU A 4 6.60 -4.68 8.55
CA LEU A 4 7.81 -3.92 8.18
C LEU A 4 7.68 -2.40 8.35
N PHE A 5 6.46 -1.85 8.27
CA PHE A 5 6.23 -0.41 8.31
C PHE A 5 5.56 0.09 9.59
N ARG A 6 5.30 -0.81 10.58
CA ARG A 6 4.45 -0.52 11.75
C ARG A 6 3.06 0.03 11.38
N VAL A 7 2.58 -0.26 10.18
CA VAL A 7 1.26 0.13 9.69
C VAL A 7 0.33 -1.06 9.78
N ASP A 8 -0.87 -0.84 10.28
CA ASP A 8 -1.90 -1.87 10.29
C ASP A 8 -2.26 -2.31 8.85
N PRO A 9 -2.33 -3.63 8.55
CA PRO A 9 -2.68 -4.12 7.22
C PRO A 9 -4.00 -3.59 6.65
N LYS A 10 -5.00 -3.30 7.50
CA LYS A 10 -6.28 -2.70 7.08
C LYS A 10 -6.10 -1.28 6.60
N THR A 11 -5.19 -0.50 7.20
CA THR A 11 -4.87 0.86 6.75
C THR A 11 -4.32 0.84 5.32
N VAL A 12 -3.37 -0.06 5.04
CA VAL A 12 -2.80 -0.21 3.70
C VAL A 12 -3.86 -0.67 2.69
N THR A 13 -4.72 -1.60 3.11
CA THR A 13 -5.84 -2.07 2.28
C THR A 13 -6.83 -0.94 1.98
N ARG A 14 -7.08 -0.06 2.95
CA ARG A 14 -7.96 1.10 2.78
C ARG A 14 -7.37 2.10 1.78
N TRP A 15 -6.06 2.36 1.83
CA TRP A 15 -5.41 3.23 0.83
C TRP A 15 -5.54 2.68 -0.58
N ALA A 16 -5.39 1.37 -0.77
CA ALA A 16 -5.60 0.75 -2.07
C ALA A 16 -7.07 0.82 -2.52
N ALA A 17 -8.01 0.61 -1.60
CA ALA A 17 -9.44 0.74 -1.89
C ALA A 17 -9.84 2.17 -2.28
N SER A 18 -9.18 3.18 -1.71
CA SER A 18 -9.36 4.59 -2.07
C SER A 18 -8.52 5.04 -3.27
N GLY A 19 -7.79 4.14 -3.93
CA GLY A 19 -6.94 4.46 -5.09
C GLY A 19 -5.69 5.29 -4.76
N ARG A 20 -5.28 5.37 -3.49
CA ARG A 20 -4.09 6.14 -3.08
C ARG A 20 -2.79 5.39 -3.30
N ILE A 21 -2.82 4.06 -3.35
CA ILE A 21 -1.65 3.22 -3.67
C ILE A 21 -2.07 2.12 -4.64
N SER A 22 -1.12 1.64 -5.42
CA SER A 22 -1.29 0.48 -6.28
C SER A 22 -1.32 -0.81 -5.46
N SER A 23 -2.01 -1.83 -5.97
CA SER A 23 -2.00 -3.15 -5.35
C SER A 23 -1.97 -4.26 -6.39
N ILE A 24 -1.17 -5.29 -6.12
CA ILE A 24 -1.01 -6.46 -6.98
C ILE A 24 -1.60 -7.66 -6.25
N ARG A 25 -2.36 -8.49 -6.94
CA ARG A 25 -2.87 -9.76 -6.40
C ARG A 25 -1.84 -10.86 -6.65
N THR A 26 -1.49 -11.57 -5.59
CA THR A 26 -0.73 -12.82 -5.71
C THR A 26 -1.64 -13.95 -6.18
N PRO A 27 -1.10 -15.06 -6.74
CA PRO A 27 -1.89 -16.24 -7.10
C PRO A 27 -2.77 -16.78 -5.96
N GLY A 28 -2.31 -16.70 -4.71
CA GLY A 28 -3.08 -17.09 -3.53
C GLY A 28 -4.12 -16.06 -3.03
N GLY A 29 -4.42 -15.02 -3.82
CA GLY A 29 -5.48 -14.04 -3.51
C GLY A 29 -5.08 -12.88 -2.59
N HIS A 30 -3.94 -12.94 -1.91
CA HIS A 30 -3.45 -11.83 -1.09
C HIS A 30 -3.02 -10.62 -1.94
N ARG A 31 -3.09 -9.42 -1.35
CA ARG A 31 -2.56 -8.19 -1.97
C ARG A 31 -1.11 -7.93 -1.54
N ARG A 32 -0.29 -7.47 -2.47
CA ARG A 32 1.01 -6.84 -2.24
C ARG A 32 0.96 -5.38 -2.65
N PHE A 33 1.76 -4.57 -1.97
CA PHE A 33 1.81 -3.12 -2.13
C PHE A 33 3.26 -2.70 -2.33
N ARG A 34 3.48 -1.61 -3.07
CA ARG A 34 4.81 -1.03 -3.21
C ARG A 34 5.21 -0.37 -1.89
N GLU A 35 6.41 -0.70 -1.42
CA GLU A 35 6.98 -0.11 -0.21
C GLU A 35 7.13 1.42 -0.33
N SER A 36 7.55 1.91 -1.49
CA SER A 36 7.69 3.35 -1.75
C SER A 36 6.39 4.12 -1.57
N GLU A 37 5.28 3.62 -2.13
CA GLU A 37 3.96 4.24 -2.00
C GLU A 37 3.45 4.23 -0.55
N VAL A 38 3.68 3.13 0.18
CA VAL A 38 3.34 3.04 1.61
C VAL A 38 4.17 4.04 2.43
N ARG A 39 5.47 4.14 2.17
CA ARG A 39 6.36 5.10 2.85
C ARG A 39 6.03 6.55 2.52
N ALA A 40 5.67 6.86 1.26
CA ALA A 40 5.25 8.18 0.84
C ALA A 40 4.02 8.63 1.64
N LEU A 41 2.98 7.80 1.71
CA LEU A 41 1.77 8.11 2.48
C LEU A 41 2.01 8.26 3.98
N LEU A 42 2.97 7.53 4.56
CA LEU A 42 3.39 7.71 5.95
C LEU A 42 4.14 9.02 6.18
N SER A 43 4.87 9.48 5.18
CA SER A 43 5.62 10.75 5.22
C SER A 43 4.72 11.95 4.90
N GLY A 44 3.45 11.73 4.56
CA GLY A 44 2.52 12.78 4.13
C GLY A 44 2.63 13.13 2.64
N GLU A 45 3.52 12.46 1.92
CA GLU A 45 3.76 12.68 0.50
C GLU A 45 2.70 11.99 -0.36
N PRO A 46 2.34 12.55 -1.52
CA PRO A 46 1.50 11.86 -2.48
C PRO A 46 2.21 10.57 -2.93
N ALA A 47 1.52 9.44 -2.83
CA ALA A 47 2.02 8.20 -3.39
C ALA A 47 2.04 8.32 -4.92
N GLU A 48 3.25 8.34 -5.48
CA GLU A 48 3.47 8.42 -6.92
C GLU A 48 3.08 7.09 -7.56
N SER A 49 1.79 6.97 -7.86
CA SER A 49 1.26 5.85 -8.63
C SER A 49 1.67 6.05 -10.08
N SER A 50 2.78 5.45 -10.49
CA SER A 50 3.11 5.31 -11.91
C SER A 50 1.91 4.64 -12.59
N ARG A 51 1.20 5.42 -13.40
CA ARG A 51 0.01 5.04 -14.18
C ARG A 51 0.22 3.75 -14.95
#